data_AF-A0A6P0HXZ3-F1
#
_entry.id   AF-A0A6P0HXZ3-F1
#
_cell.length_a   1.000
_cell.length_b   1.000
_cell.length_c   1.000
_cell.angle_alpha   90.00
_cell.angle_beta   90.00
_cell.angle_gamma   90.00
#
_symmetry.space_group_name_H-M   'P 1'
#
loop_
_entity.id
_entity.type
_entity.pdbx_description
1 polymer ?
#
loop_
_entity_poly.entity_id
_entity_poly.type
_entity_poly.pdbx_seq_one_letter_code
_entity_poly.pdbx_strand_id
1 'polypeptide(L)'
;SYTYFCVDPSVTAVVIEGLAKHKDELGAPLCPCRHYEDKEAEVKATYWNCPCVPMRERKECHCMLFLTPDNDFAGEEQTITQEVLEATRATM
;
A
#
# COMPACT_ATOMS: atom_id res chain seq x y z
N SER A 1 -14.28 4.50 2.29
CA SER A 1 -13.51 4.15 3.50
C SER A 1 -13.19 5.45 4.22
N TYR A 2 -13.26 5.47 5.56
CA TYR A 2 -12.91 6.66 6.37
C TYR A 2 -11.42 6.57 6.73
N THR A 3 -10.56 6.64 5.71
CA THR A 3 -9.10 6.51 5.84
C THR A 3 -8.40 7.53 4.95
N TYR A 4 -7.24 8.00 5.39
CA TYR A 4 -6.42 9.01 4.74
C TYR A 4 -5.04 8.45 4.40
N PHE A 5 -4.32 9.15 3.52
CA PHE A 5 -2.92 8.85 3.23
C PHE A 5 -2.01 9.31 4.38
N CYS A 6 -0.78 8.80 4.38
CA CYS A 6 0.27 9.26 5.29
C CYS A 6 0.52 10.77 5.08
N VAL A 7 0.79 11.48 6.18
CA VAL A 7 1.20 12.90 6.16
C VAL A 7 2.48 13.11 5.34
N ASP A 8 3.33 12.07 5.25
CA ASP A 8 4.43 12.02 4.29
C ASP A 8 3.95 11.34 2.98
N PRO A 9 3.76 12.09 1.88
CA PRO A 9 3.27 11.52 0.63
C PRO A 9 4.27 10.57 -0.04
N SER A 10 5.57 10.63 0.32
CA SER A 10 6.57 9.69 -0.21
C SER A 10 6.31 8.26 0.26
N VAL A 11 5.82 8.07 1.49
CA VAL A 11 5.43 6.74 2.01
C VAL A 11 4.30 6.16 1.17
N THR A 12 3.26 6.98 0.91
CA THR A 12 2.12 6.61 0.07
C THR A 12 2.59 6.21 -1.33
N ALA A 13 3.46 7.01 -1.94
CA ALA A 13 3.97 6.75 -3.29
C ALA A 13 4.80 5.46 -3.37
N VAL A 14 5.72 5.24 -2.43
CA VAL A 14 6.56 4.03 -2.39
C VAL A 14 5.70 2.77 -2.28
N VAL A 15 4.64 2.80 -1.47
CA VAL A 15 3.74 1.65 -1.32
C VAL A 15 2.93 1.41 -2.60
N ILE A 16 2.43 2.47 -3.25
CA ILE A 16 1.71 2.35 -4.53
C ILE A 16 2.61 1.72 -5.59
N GLU A 17 3.86 2.19 -5.73
CA GLU A 17 4.81 1.62 -6.69
C GLU A 17 5.15 0.15 -6.36
N GLY A 18 5.32 -0.20 -5.09
CA GLY A 18 5.53 -1.59 -4.68
C GLY A 18 4.33 -2.51 -4.98
N LEU A 19 3.11 -2.02 -4.77
CA LEU A 19 1.88 -2.74 -5.12
C LEU A 19 1.74 -2.91 -6.63
N ALA A 20 2.06 -1.88 -7.42
CA ALA A 20 2.06 -1.93 -8.87
C ALA A 20 3.08 -2.95 -9.38
N LYS A 21 4.31 -2.93 -8.86
CA LYS A 21 5.35 -3.90 -9.20
C LYS A 21 4.92 -5.34 -8.94
N HIS A 22 4.35 -5.63 -7.77
CA HIS A 22 3.83 -6.97 -7.48
C HIS A 22 2.64 -7.34 -8.38
N LYS A 23 1.78 -6.39 -8.76
CA LYS A 23 0.71 -6.63 -9.71
C LYS A 23 1.26 -7.03 -11.09
N ASP A 24 2.30 -6.36 -11.56
CA ASP A 24 2.92 -6.65 -12.86
C ASP A 24 3.67 -7.98 -12.85
N GLU A 25 4.41 -8.28 -11.77
CA GLU A 25 5.22 -9.50 -11.64
C GLU A 25 4.40 -10.75 -11.27
N LEU A 26 3.41 -10.61 -10.39
CA LEU A 26 2.67 -11.73 -9.78
C LEU A 26 1.20 -11.80 -10.23
N GLY A 27 0.72 -10.81 -10.98
CA GLY A 27 -0.68 -10.69 -11.40
C GLY A 27 -1.62 -10.12 -10.34
N ALA A 28 -1.16 -9.93 -9.10
CA ALA A 28 -1.94 -9.40 -7.99
C ALA A 28 -1.11 -8.43 -7.12
N PRO A 29 -1.73 -7.39 -6.53
CA PRO A 29 -1.03 -6.39 -5.74
C PRO A 29 -0.72 -6.93 -4.33
N LEU A 30 0.18 -7.91 -4.24
CA LEU A 30 0.65 -8.46 -2.98
C LEU A 30 1.29 -7.34 -2.13
N CYS A 31 0.99 -7.30 -0.84
CA CYS A 31 1.47 -6.23 0.05
C CYS A 31 3.02 -6.10 0.03
N PRO A 32 3.60 -4.93 -0.31
CA PRO A 32 5.05 -4.79 -0.48
C PRO A 32 5.81 -4.66 0.85
N CYS A 33 5.11 -4.38 1.96
CA CYS A 33 5.72 -4.15 3.27
C CYS A 33 5.82 -5.44 4.11
N ARG A 34 5.80 -6.62 3.48
CA ARG A 34 6.03 -7.91 4.17
C ARG A 34 7.08 -8.72 3.43
N HIS A 35 7.76 -9.57 4.19
CA HIS A 35 8.59 -10.63 3.65
C HIS A 35 7.73 -11.89 3.43
N TYR A 36 8.01 -12.61 2.34
CA TYR A 36 7.32 -13.84 1.94
C TYR A 36 8.35 -14.88 1.55
N GLU A 37 8.15 -16.13 1.98
CA GLU A 37 8.97 -17.26 1.54
C GLU A 37 8.58 -17.69 0.12
N ASP A 38 7.28 -17.71 -0.19
CA ASP A 38 6.71 -18.07 -1.50
C ASP A 38 5.63 -17.03 -1.86
N LYS A 39 5.95 -16.13 -2.80
CA LYS A 39 5.04 -15.03 -3.19
C LYS A 39 3.85 -15.55 -4.00
N GLU A 40 4.07 -16.55 -4.84
CA GLU A 40 3.07 -17.14 -5.71
C GLU A 40 2.00 -17.90 -4.92
N ALA A 41 2.40 -18.60 -3.86
CA ALA A 41 1.47 -19.24 -2.93
C ALA A 41 0.62 -18.21 -2.19
N GLU A 42 1.22 -17.11 -1.71
CA GLU A 42 0.53 -16.05 -0.99
C GLU A 42 -0.46 -15.27 -1.89
N VAL A 43 -0.08 -15.03 -3.14
CA VAL A 43 -1.00 -14.44 -4.14
C VAL A 43 -2.22 -15.33 -4.34
N LYS A 44 -2.06 -16.66 -4.39
CA LYS A 44 -3.18 -17.60 -4.51
C LYS A 44 -4.02 -17.67 -3.22
N ALA A 45 -3.39 -17.57 -2.05
CA ALA A 45 -4.08 -17.55 -0.77
C ALA A 45 -4.88 -16.25 -0.56
N THR A 46 -4.50 -15.16 -1.24
CA THR A 46 -5.16 -13.85 -1.27
C THR A 46 -5.20 -13.07 0.05
N TYR A 47 -4.67 -13.64 1.14
CA TYR A 47 -4.70 -13.02 2.46
C TYR A 47 -4.02 -11.63 2.46
N TRP A 48 -2.89 -11.53 1.76
CA TRP A 48 -2.08 -10.32 1.66
C TRP A 48 -2.22 -9.54 0.35
N ASN A 49 -3.11 -9.96 -0.56
CA ASN A 49 -3.42 -9.17 -1.75
C ASN A 49 -4.15 -7.89 -1.31
N CYS A 50 -3.67 -6.73 -1.75
CA CYS A 50 -4.24 -5.45 -1.36
C CYS A 50 -5.65 -5.26 -1.96
N PRO A 51 -6.67 -4.84 -1.17
CA PRO A 51 -6.63 -4.63 0.28
C PRO A 51 -6.62 -5.97 1.06
N CYS A 52 -5.60 -6.15 1.90
CA CYS A 52 -5.38 -7.39 2.66
C CYS A 52 -6.48 -7.64 3.70
N VAL A 53 -6.55 -8.86 4.24
CA VAL A 53 -7.54 -9.26 5.25
C VAL A 53 -7.58 -8.29 6.45
N PRO A 54 -6.45 -7.93 7.11
CA PRO A 54 -6.46 -6.96 8.22
C PRO A 54 -7.06 -5.60 7.84
N MET A 55 -6.78 -5.11 6.64
CA MET A 55 -7.34 -3.85 6.15
C MET A 55 -8.86 -3.97 5.93
N ARG A 56 -9.32 -5.06 5.32
CA ARG A 56 -10.76 -5.27 5.04
C ARG A 56 -11.59 -5.46 6.31
N GLU A 57 -11.06 -6.19 7.28
CA GLU A 57 -11.82 -6.54 8.50
C GLU A 57 -11.70 -5.50 9.60
N ARG A 58 -10.53 -4.87 9.75
CA ARG A 58 -10.20 -4.04 10.92
C ARG A 58 -9.65 -2.66 10.57
N LYS A 59 -9.51 -2.33 9.28
CA LYS A 59 -8.84 -1.10 8.80
C LYS A 59 -7.38 -0.97 9.26
N GLU A 60 -6.72 -2.10 9.45
CA GLU A 60 -5.30 -2.15 9.82
C GLU A 60 -4.43 -2.23 8.55
N CYS A 61 -3.78 -1.13 8.18
CA CYS A 61 -2.85 -1.08 7.06
C CYS A 61 -1.40 -0.90 7.55
N HIS A 62 -0.63 -1.98 7.61
CA HIS A 62 0.79 -1.92 8.02
C HIS A 62 1.63 -1.01 7.12
N CYS A 63 1.30 -0.93 5.83
CA CYS A 63 2.03 -0.11 4.86
C CYS A 63 1.83 1.39 5.07
N MET A 64 0.93 1.81 5.97
CA MET A 64 0.55 3.21 6.14
C MET A 64 -0.10 3.86 4.89
N LEU A 65 -0.65 3.04 3.98
CA LEU A 65 -1.38 3.52 2.81
C LEU A 65 -2.81 3.93 3.14
N PHE A 66 -3.46 3.24 4.08
CA PHE A 66 -4.82 3.56 4.51
C PHE A 66 -4.82 3.72 6.02
N LEU A 67 -4.70 4.96 6.49
CA LEU A 67 -4.64 5.31 7.90
C LEU A 67 -6.00 5.77 8.40
N THR A 68 -6.40 5.32 9.58
CA THR A 68 -7.58 5.87 10.25
C THR A 68 -7.30 7.30 10.71
N PRO A 69 -8.32 8.17 10.88
CA PRO A 69 -8.11 9.58 11.19
C PRO A 69 -7.46 9.84 12.56
N ASP A 70 -7.52 8.84 13.46
CA ASP A 70 -6.90 8.85 14.78
C ASP A 70 -5.44 8.38 14.78
N ASN A 71 -4.90 7.98 13.62
CA ASN A 71 -3.49 7.62 13.49
C ASN A 71 -2.60 8.88 13.47
N ASP A 72 -1.55 8.92 14.28
CA ASP A 72 -0.63 10.06 14.40
C ASP A 72 0.05 10.48 13.08
N PHE A 73 0.12 9.56 12.11
CA PHE A 73 0.71 9.81 10.79
C PHE A 73 -0.33 10.00 9.69
N ALA A 74 -1.63 10.00 10.01
CA ALA A 74 -2.67 10.33 9.04
C ALA A 74 -2.57 11.82 8.67
N GLY A 75 -2.47 12.09 7.38
CA GLY A 75 -2.74 13.42 6.85
C GLY A 75 -4.24 13.66 6.70
N GLU A 76 -4.59 14.70 5.95
CA GLU A 76 -5.98 15.00 5.58
C GLU A 76 -6.29 14.63 4.12
N GLU A 77 -5.26 14.23 3.37
CA GLU A 77 -5.35 13.95 1.95
C GLU A 77 -5.85 12.53 1.66
N GLN A 78 -6.73 12.43 0.67
CA GLN A 78 -7.17 11.17 0.06
C GLN A 78 -6.83 11.12 -1.44
N THR A 79 -6.00 12.06 -1.89
CA THR A 79 -5.52 12.15 -3.27
C THR A 79 -4.00 12.22 -3.30
N ILE A 80 -3.41 11.69 -4.36
CA ILE A 80 -1.97 11.79 -4.63
C ILE A 80 -1.80 12.14 -6.10
N THR A 81 -0.90 13.06 -6.41
CA THR A 81 -0.68 13.52 -7.79
C THR A 81 0.24 12.57 -8.54
N GLN A 82 0.12 12.56 -9.87
CA GLN A 82 1.03 11.79 -10.72
C GLN A 82 2.48 12.27 -10.58
N GLU A 83 2.69 13.58 -10.40
CA GLU A 83 4.02 14.17 -10.18
C GLU A 83 4.76 13.53 -8.98
N VAL A 84 4.06 13.30 -7.86
CA VAL A 84 4.66 12.65 -6.68
C VAL A 84 5.01 11.19 -6.97
N LEU A 85 4.15 10.48 -7.70
CA LEU A 85 4.40 9.09 -8.09
C LEU A 85 5.59 8.98 -9.05
N GLU A 86 5.66 9.86 -10.05
CA GLU A 86 6.75 9.93 -11.03
C GLU A 86 8.08 10.30 -10.36
N ALA A 87 8.08 11.28 -9.46
CA ALA A 87 9.26 11.66 -8.68
C ALA A 87 9.77 10.48 -7.84
N THR A 88 8.87 9.71 -7.22
CA THR A 88 9.22 8.51 -6.45
C THR A 88 9.86 7.45 -7.34
N ARG A 89 9.23 7.14 -8.48
CA ARG A 89 9.75 6.15 -9.44
C ARG A 89 11.14 6.52 -9.98
N ALA A 90 11.43 7.80 -10.13
CA ALA A 90 12.75 8.28 -10.58
C ALA A 90 13.88 8.05 -9.54
N THR A 91 13.54 7.77 -8.28
CA THR A 91 14.50 7.57 -7.18
C THR A 91 14.62 6.12 -6.70
N MET A 92 13.78 5.22 -7.23
CA MET A 92 13.83 3.77 -6.99
C MET A 92 14.79 3.06 -7.92
#